data_AF-B9TFU9-F1
#
_entry.id   AF-B9TFU9-F1
#
_cell.length_a   1.000
_cell.length_b   1.000
_cell.length_c   1.000
_cell.angle_alpha   90.00
_cell.angle_beta   90.00
_cell.angle_gamma   90.00
#
_symmetry.space_group_name_H-M   'P 1'
#
loop_
_entity.id
_entity.type
_entity.pdbx_description
1 polymer ?
#
loop_
_entity_poly.entity_id
_entity_poly.type
_entity_poly.pdbx_seq_one_letter_code
_entity_poly.pdbx_strand_id
1 'polypeptide(L)'
;NGDGLGDFAVAKESSTAARPPEVPAAEGSTLPIAGVTAYQALTQSAGIKLDKSGKHANILVTAASGGVGHFAVQLAKLGNTYVTATCGARNIEF
;
A
#
# COMPACT_ATOMS: atom_id res chain seq x y z
N ASN A 1 1.90 -22.05 0.90
CA ASN A 1 2.45 -20.73 1.28
C ASN A 1 1.79 -20.31 2.59
N GLY A 2 2.48 -20.54 3.71
CA GLY A 2 1.92 -20.38 5.05
C GLY A 2 2.99 -20.52 6.14
N ASP A 3 4.23 -20.21 5.81
CA ASP A 3 5.43 -20.40 6.65
C ASP A 3 5.97 -19.07 7.20
N GLY A 4 5.23 -17.97 7.07
CA GLY A 4 5.68 -16.64 7.49
C GLY A 4 5.73 -16.42 9.01
N LEU A 5 5.24 -17.36 9.82
CA LEU A 5 5.24 -17.30 11.28
C LEU A 5 6.12 -18.42 11.84
N GLY A 6 7.41 -18.12 12.00
CA GLY A 6 8.42 -19.01 12.57
C GLY A 6 9.77 -18.30 12.65
N ASP A 7 10.75 -18.94 13.29
CA ASP A 7 12.11 -18.37 13.42
C ASP A 7 12.84 -18.28 12.07
N PHE A 8 12.42 -19.09 11.10
CA PHE A 8 12.99 -19.14 9.75
C PHE A 8 11.87 -19.28 8.72
N ALA A 9 12.07 -18.63 7.57
CA ALA A 9 11.22 -18.76 6.39
C ALA A 9 12.08 -18.78 5.13
N VAL A 10 11.62 -19.46 4.08
CA VAL A 10 12.32 -19.48 2.78
C VAL A 10 11.62 -18.50 1.85
N ALA A 11 12.33 -17.46 1.43
CA ALA A 11 11.83 -16.48 0.47
C ALA A 11 12.63 -16.52 -0.84
N LYS A 12 11.96 -16.28 -1.96
CA LYS A 12 12.64 -16.04 -3.23
C LYS A 12 13.29 -14.67 -3.18
N GLU A 13 14.53 -14.56 -3.67
CA GLU A 13 15.24 -13.27 -3.79
C GLU A 13 14.37 -12.21 -4.50
N SER A 14 13.69 -12.59 -5.58
CA SER A 14 12.78 -11.73 -6.35
C SER A 14 11.53 -11.27 -5.59
N SER A 15 11.25 -11.84 -4.42
CA SER A 15 10.17 -11.46 -3.51
C SER A 15 10.68 -10.78 -2.24
N THR A 16 11.96 -10.43 -2.20
CA THR A 16 12.60 -9.72 -1.08
C THR A 16 13.13 -8.36 -1.53
N ALA A 17 13.24 -7.43 -0.60
CA ALA A 17 13.84 -6.12 -0.83
C ALA A 17 14.71 -5.75 0.37
N ALA A 18 15.79 -5.00 0.12
CA ALA A 18 16.60 -4.44 1.19
C ALA A 18 15.78 -3.40 1.97
N ARG A 19 15.69 -3.57 3.29
CA ARG A 19 15.10 -2.56 4.18
C ARG A 19 16.06 -1.36 4.27
N PRO A 20 15.59 -0.12 4.05
CA PRO A 20 16.40 1.07 4.31
C PRO A 20 16.88 1.09 5.77
N PRO A 21 18.16 1.40 6.05
CA PRO A 21 18.72 1.33 7.40
C PRO A 21 18.01 2.28 8.39
N GLU A 22 17.45 3.38 7.90
CA GLU A 22 16.69 4.37 8.66
C GLU A 22 15.27 3.93 9.06
N VAL A 23 14.71 2.89 8.43
CA VAL A 23 13.35 2.40 8.72
C VAL A 23 13.42 1.25 9.73
N PRO A 24 12.81 1.34 10.92
CA PRO A 24 12.79 0.24 11.90
C PRO A 24 12.26 -1.07 11.33
N ALA A 25 12.77 -2.22 11.81
CA ALA A 25 12.39 -3.53 11.26
C ALA A 25 10.90 -3.80 11.42
N ALA A 26 10.31 -3.40 12.56
CA ALA A 26 8.89 -3.50 12.82
C ALA A 26 8.06 -2.75 11.76
N GLU A 27 8.39 -1.49 11.46
CA GLU A 27 7.70 -0.69 10.44
C GLU A 27 7.94 -1.23 9.03
N GLY A 28 9.18 -1.62 8.71
CA GLY A 28 9.53 -2.21 7.42
C GLY A 28 8.77 -3.51 7.15
N SER A 29 8.46 -4.30 8.18
CA SER A 29 7.75 -5.57 8.04
C SER A 29 6.28 -5.42 7.66
N THR A 30 5.64 -4.27 7.91
CA THR A 30 4.22 -4.07 7.61
C THR A 30 3.96 -3.69 6.15
N LEU A 31 4.99 -3.19 5.47
CA LEU A 31 4.88 -2.63 4.11
C LEU A 31 4.68 -3.67 2.99
N PRO A 32 5.34 -4.85 2.97
CA PRO A 32 5.40 -5.68 1.77
C PRO A 32 4.02 -6.11 1.25
N ILE A 33 3.18 -6.73 2.09
CA ILE A 33 1.87 -7.19 1.63
C ILE A 33 0.96 -6.00 1.32
N ALA A 34 0.83 -5.08 2.27
CA ALA A 34 -0.18 -4.05 2.20
C ALA A 34 0.14 -2.96 1.16
N GLY A 35 1.39 -2.49 1.17
CA GLY A 35 1.89 -1.47 0.25
C GLY A 35 1.98 -1.97 -1.19
N VAL A 36 2.49 -3.19 -1.43
CA VAL A 36 2.57 -3.75 -2.79
C VAL A 36 1.17 -4.02 -3.35
N THR A 37 0.25 -4.51 -2.53
CA THR A 37 -1.16 -4.71 -2.94
C THR A 37 -1.80 -3.39 -3.36
N ALA A 38 -1.64 -2.33 -2.55
CA ALA A 38 -2.13 -0.99 -2.89
C ALA A 38 -1.49 -0.45 -4.19
N TYR A 39 -0.18 -0.60 -4.32
CA TYR A 39 0.58 -0.18 -5.50
C TYR A 39 0.10 -0.87 -6.77
N GLN A 40 -0.05 -2.20 -6.75
CA GLN A 40 -0.51 -2.97 -7.90
C GLN A 40 -1.96 -2.64 -8.26
N ALA A 41 -2.86 -2.51 -7.28
CA ALA A 41 -4.24 -2.12 -7.52
C ALA A 41 -4.35 -0.76 -8.24
N LEU A 42 -3.54 0.22 -7.83
CA LEU A 42 -3.54 1.54 -8.45
C LEU A 42 -2.85 1.56 -9.81
N THR A 43 -1.65 1.02 -9.90
CA THR A 43 -0.81 1.17 -11.10
C THR A 43 -1.15 0.16 -12.19
N GLN A 44 -1.41 -1.09 -11.82
CA GLN A 44 -1.63 -2.18 -12.78
C GLN A 44 -3.12 -2.35 -13.08
N SER A 45 -3.98 -2.37 -12.06
CA SER A 45 -5.42 -2.58 -12.27
C SER A 45 -6.14 -1.29 -12.67
N ALA A 46 -5.89 -0.18 -11.98
CA ALA A 46 -6.55 1.10 -12.26
C ALA A 46 -5.78 2.00 -13.25
N GLY A 47 -4.55 1.64 -13.64
CA GLY A 47 -3.76 2.38 -14.62
C GLY A 47 -3.29 3.77 -14.17
N ILE A 48 -3.25 4.02 -12.86
CA ILE A 48 -2.84 5.30 -12.29
C ILE A 48 -1.33 5.45 -12.39
N LYS A 49 -0.88 6.58 -12.93
CA LYS A 49 0.55 6.92 -13.00
C LYS A 49 0.96 7.75 -11.79
N LEU A 50 1.86 7.21 -10.98
CA LEU A 50 2.32 7.87 -9.75
C LEU A 50 3.28 9.04 -10.02
N ASP A 51 3.84 9.13 -11.22
CA ASP A 51 4.69 10.24 -11.68
C ASP A 51 3.89 11.51 -12.06
N LYS A 52 2.57 11.49 -11.87
CA LYS A 52 1.64 12.59 -12.18
C LYS A 52 1.51 12.92 -13.68
N SER A 53 2.06 12.08 -14.57
CA SER A 53 1.87 12.22 -16.03
C SER A 53 0.53 11.68 -16.52
N GLY A 54 -0.23 11.01 -15.64
CA GLY A 54 -1.56 10.49 -15.92
C GLY A 54 -2.65 11.57 -15.98
N LYS A 55 -3.81 11.20 -16.52
CA LYS A 55 -5.01 12.05 -16.44
C LYS A 55 -5.51 12.08 -15.00
N HIS A 56 -6.12 13.20 -14.61
CA HIS A 56 -6.81 13.29 -13.32
C HIS A 56 -7.95 12.26 -13.27
N ALA A 57 -8.09 11.60 -12.12
CA ALA A 57 -9.09 10.58 -11.89
C ALA A 57 -9.67 10.72 -10.48
N ASN A 58 -10.92 10.29 -10.31
CA ASN A 58 -11.58 10.16 -9.02
C ASN A 58 -11.48 8.70 -8.56
N ILE A 59 -10.98 8.48 -7.35
CA ILE A 59 -10.78 7.14 -6.77
C ILE A 59 -11.55 7.03 -5.47
N LEU A 60 -12.34 5.97 -5.35
CA LEU A 60 -12.95 5.55 -4.09
C LEU A 60 -12.08 4.49 -3.43
N VAL A 61 -11.54 4.80 -2.25
CA VAL A 61 -10.82 3.83 -1.41
C VAL A 61 -11.73 3.39 -0.28
N THR A 62 -12.10 2.11 -0.28
CA THR A 62 -12.87 1.51 0.80
C THR A 62 -11.95 1.00 1.92
N ALA A 63 -12.45 0.98 3.15
CA ALA A 63 -11.67 0.58 4.33
C ALA A 63 -10.30 1.29 4.41
N ALA A 64 -10.31 2.60 4.13
CA ALA A 64 -9.10 3.43 4.00
C ALA A 64 -8.25 3.49 5.27
N SER A 65 -8.84 3.27 6.44
CA SER A 65 -8.11 3.18 7.72
C SER A 65 -7.46 1.80 7.96
N GLY A 66 -7.60 0.86 7.03
CA GLY A 66 -7.04 -0.48 7.11
C GLY A 66 -5.64 -0.58 6.49
N GLY A 67 -4.99 -1.74 6.67
CA GLY A 67 -3.61 -1.95 6.26
C GLY A 67 -3.33 -1.68 4.77
N VAL A 68 -4.18 -2.11 3.84
CA VAL A 68 -4.00 -1.77 2.41
C VAL A 68 -4.52 -0.37 2.11
N GLY A 69 -5.67 -0.01 2.72
CA GLY A 69 -6.40 1.21 2.42
C GLY A 69 -5.58 2.48 2.63
N HIS A 70 -4.82 2.57 3.73
CA HIS A 70 -4.08 3.79 4.04
C HIS A 70 -2.92 4.02 3.06
N PHE A 71 -2.24 2.96 2.60
CA PHE A 71 -1.26 3.06 1.53
C PHE A 71 -1.91 3.45 0.19
N ALA A 72 -3.08 2.88 -0.11
CA ALA A 72 -3.81 3.21 -1.33
C ALA A 72 -4.19 4.70 -1.39
N VAL A 73 -4.64 5.29 -0.28
CA VAL A 73 -4.92 6.73 -0.20
C VAL A 73 -3.66 7.55 -0.52
N GLN A 74 -2.54 7.23 0.13
CA GLN A 74 -1.29 7.97 -0.05
C GLN A 74 -0.76 7.86 -1.49
N LEU A 75 -0.73 6.65 -2.05
CA LEU A 75 -0.29 6.42 -3.42
C LEU A 75 -1.23 7.07 -4.46
N ALA A 76 -2.55 7.01 -4.25
CA ALA A 76 -3.50 7.67 -5.11
C ALA A 76 -3.29 9.20 -5.11
N LYS A 77 -3.06 9.79 -3.94
CA LYS A 77 -2.72 11.23 -3.82
C LYS A 77 -1.38 11.55 -4.49
N LEU A 78 -0.37 10.69 -4.36
CA LEU A 78 0.91 10.85 -5.04
C LEU A 78 0.73 10.95 -6.57
N GLY A 79 -0.17 10.15 -7.14
CA GLY A 79 -0.55 10.20 -8.56
C GLY A 79 -1.44 11.38 -8.99
N ASN A 80 -1.62 12.40 -8.14
CA ASN A 80 -2.45 13.58 -8.40
C ASN A 80 -3.92 13.27 -8.71
N THR A 81 -4.49 12.27 -8.02
CA THR A 81 -5.91 11.90 -8.13
C THR A 81 -6.75 12.55 -7.02
N TYR A 82 -8.06 12.66 -7.26
CA TYR A 82 -9.02 13.00 -6.22
C TYR A 82 -9.45 11.73 -5.50
N VAL A 83 -9.32 11.69 -4.19
CA VAL A 83 -9.58 10.50 -3.37
C VAL A 83 -10.80 10.76 -2.49
N THR A 84 -11.79 9.89 -2.61
CA THR A 84 -12.87 9.70 -1.63
C THR A 84 -12.55 8.45 -0.83
N ALA A 85 -12.58 8.54 0.49
CA ALA A 85 -12.21 7.43 1.38
C ALA A 85 -13.39 7.07 2.29
N THR A 86 -13.57 5.77 2.56
CA THR A 86 -14.51 5.30 3.58
C THR A 86 -13.78 4.49 4.65
N CYS A 87 -14.22 4.64 5.89
CA CYS A 87 -13.73 3.87 7.03
C CYS A 87 -14.90 3.55 7.98
N GLY A 88 -14.66 2.69 8.97
CA GLY A 88 -15.63 2.50 10.05
C GLY A 88 -15.73 3.78 10.90
N ALA A 89 -16.91 4.06 11.45
CA ALA A 89 -17.18 5.31 12.17
C ALA A 89 -16.15 5.66 13.28
N ARG A 90 -15.59 4.65 13.95
CA ARG A 90 -14.57 4.82 15.00
C ARG A 90 -13.22 5.33 14.49
N ASN A 91 -12.97 5.28 13.19
CA ASN A 91 -11.70 5.60 12.55
C ASN A 91 -11.80 6.86 11.70
N ILE A 92 -12.75 7.76 12.01
CA ILE A 92 -12.94 8.98 11.24
C ILE A 92 -11.76 9.95 11.36
N GLU A 93 -11.06 9.92 12.51
CA GLU A 93 -9.87 10.74 12.82
C GLU A 93 -8.54 10.04 12.50
N PHE A 94 -8.58 8.90 11.81
CA PHE A 94 -7.38 8.14 11.44
C PHE A 94 -6.51 8.89 10.43
#